data_AF-A0A3D4LLJ6-F1
#
_entry.id   AF-A0A3D4LLJ6-F1
#
_cell.length_a   1.000
_cell.length_b   1.000
_cell.length_c   1.000
_cell.angle_alpha   90.00
_cell.angle_beta   90.00
_cell.angle_gamma   90.00
#
_symmetry.space_group_name_H-M   'P 1'
#
loop_
_entity.id
_entity.type
_entity.pdbx_description
1 polymer ?
#
loop_
_entity_poly.entity_id
_entity_poly.type
_entity_poly.pdbx_seq_one_letter_code
_entity_poly.pdbx_strand_id
1 'polypeptide(L)'
;MNDIQKKVSIKNILENFKQKNKPEYDEMFINIENAKKEWEDAKNIFENVSQPDLVDYAIYKVEAAEQKYIYLLKQYKSNSLI
;
A
#
# COMPACT_ATOMS: atom_id res chain seq x y z
N MET A 1 25.65 -19.08 -31.83
CA MET A 1 24.91 -19.45 -30.61
C MET A 1 24.10 -18.23 -30.14
N ASN A 2 22.88 -18.16 -30.67
CA ASN A 2 21.68 -17.42 -30.27
C ASN A 2 21.82 -16.18 -29.37
N ASP A 3 22.01 -15.00 -29.99
CA ASP A 3 21.93 -13.68 -29.34
C ASP A 3 20.61 -13.45 -28.57
N ILE A 4 19.54 -14.12 -29.02
CA ILE A 4 18.23 -14.16 -28.37
C ILE A 4 18.32 -14.84 -26.99
N GLN A 5 19.05 -15.95 -26.86
CA GLN A 5 19.21 -16.66 -25.58
C GLN A 5 20.02 -15.85 -24.57
N LYS A 6 21.04 -15.12 -25.05
CA LYS A 6 21.85 -14.20 -24.23
C LYS A 6 21.02 -13.01 -23.74
N LYS A 7 20.18 -12.42 -24.61
CA LYS A 7 19.28 -11.31 -24.25
C LYS A 7 18.19 -11.73 -23.26
N VAL A 8 17.64 -12.94 -23.40
CA VAL A 8 16.67 -13.52 -22.45
C VAL A 8 17.33 -13.78 -21.09
N SER A 9 18.54 -14.32 -21.05
CA SER A 9 19.26 -14.54 -19.79
C SER A 9 19.56 -13.22 -19.06
N ILE A 10 20.00 -12.18 -19.79
CA ILE A 10 20.25 -10.86 -19.20
C ILE A 10 18.95 -10.23 -18.68
N LYS A 11 17.84 -10.36 -19.42
CA LYS A 11 16.54 -9.86 -18.96
C LYS A 11 16.11 -10.53 -17.66
N ASN A 12 16.22 -11.85 -17.56
CA ASN A 12 15.85 -12.60 -16.36
C ASN A 12 16.75 -12.24 -15.16
N ILE A 13 18.05 -12.02 -15.39
CA ILE A 13 18.97 -11.52 -14.37
C ILE A 13 18.54 -10.13 -13.90
N LEU A 14 18.23 -9.22 -14.83
CA LEU A 14 17.82 -7.85 -14.52
C LEU A 14 16.49 -7.77 -13.75
N GLU A 15 15.49 -8.60 -14.13
CA GLU A 15 14.22 -8.72 -13.40
C GLU A 15 14.42 -9.25 -11.98
N ASN A 16 15.28 -10.26 -11.80
CA ASN A 16 15.62 -10.78 -10.47
C ASN A 16 16.34 -9.74 -9.61
N PHE A 17 17.20 -8.91 -10.21
CA PHE A 17 17.85 -7.80 -9.50
C PHE A 17 16.88 -6.67 -9.14
N LYS A 18 15.86 -6.39 -9.98
CA LYS A 18 14.79 -5.44 -9.65
C LYS A 18 13.92 -5.91 -8.49
N GLN A 19 13.58 -7.21 -8.44
CA GLN A 19 12.82 -7.77 -7.32
C GLN A 19 13.62 -7.79 -6.02
N LYS A 20 14.93 -8.06 -6.09
CA LYS A 20 15.79 -8.16 -4.89
C LYS A 20 16.18 -6.81 -4.29
N ASN A 21 16.10 -5.72 -5.07
CA ASN A 21 16.50 -4.37 -4.67
C ASN A 21 15.34 -3.37 -4.62
N LYS A 22 14.07 -3.81 -4.58
CA LYS A 22 12.99 -2.87 -4.23
C LYS A 22 13.24 -2.47 -2.79
N PRO A 23 13.61 -1.21 -2.49
CA PRO A 23 13.94 -0.84 -1.14
C PRO A 23 12.68 -1.04 -0.31
N GLU A 24 12.80 -1.74 0.82
CA GLU A 24 11.70 -2.02 1.76
C GLU A 24 10.92 -0.73 2.13
N TYR A 25 11.62 0.41 2.12
CA TYR A 25 11.07 1.74 2.27
C TYR A 25 10.06 2.14 1.18
N ASP A 26 10.26 1.76 -0.08
CA ASP A 26 9.32 2.07 -1.17
C ASP A 26 8.01 1.29 -0.97
N GLU A 27 8.08 0.03 -0.55
CA GLU A 27 6.89 -0.78 -0.31
C GLU A 27 6.12 -0.31 0.93
N MET A 28 6.84 0.03 2.00
CA MET A 28 6.24 0.58 3.20
C MET A 28 5.54 1.93 2.94
N PHE A 29 6.19 2.81 2.16
CA PHE A 29 5.61 4.09 1.75
C PHE A 29 4.36 3.90 0.87
N ILE A 30 4.40 2.98 -0.11
CA ILE A 30 3.24 2.62 -0.93
C ILE A 30 2.08 2.14 -0.06
N ASN A 31 2.35 1.32 0.96
CA ASN A 31 1.32 0.82 1.88
C ASN A 31 0.68 1.95 2.71
N ILE A 32 1.47 2.94 3.14
CA ILE A 32 0.95 4.13 3.84
C ILE A 32 0.03 4.94 2.93
N GLU A 33 0.45 5.22 1.69
CA GLU A 33 -0.37 5.96 0.73
C GLU A 33 -1.66 5.21 0.38
N ASN A 34 -1.60 3.89 0.23
CA ASN A 34 -2.78 3.06 0.02
C ASN A 34 -3.75 3.12 1.22
N ALA A 35 -3.24 3.06 2.45
CA ALA A 35 -4.07 3.16 3.65
C ALA A 35 -4.69 4.55 3.81
N LYS A 36 -3.96 5.61 3.44
CA LYS A 36 -4.49 6.98 3.40
C LYS A 36 -5.65 7.10 2.42
N LYS A 37 -5.48 6.57 1.20
CA LYS A 37 -6.53 6.55 0.18
C LYS A 37 -7.74 5.76 0.65
N GLU A 38 -7.54 4.59 1.26
CA GLU A 38 -8.62 3.79 1.84
C GLU A 38 -9.40 4.56 2.90
N TRP A 39 -8.72 5.35 3.74
CA TRP A 39 -9.37 6.20 4.73
C TRP A 39 -10.15 7.36 4.09
N GLU A 40 -9.61 7.99 3.03
CA GLU A 40 -10.34 9.00 2.26
C GLU A 40 -11.60 8.41 1.59
N ASP A 41 -11.49 7.23 0.99
CA ASP A 41 -12.62 6.51 0.39
C ASP A 41 -13.67 6.13 1.44
N ALA A 42 -13.25 5.70 2.64
CA ALA A 42 -14.17 5.41 3.74
C ALA A 42 -14.92 6.65 4.23
N LYS A 43 -14.25 7.81 4.34
CA LYS A 43 -14.90 9.09 4.69
C LYS A 43 -15.92 9.47 3.63
N ASN A 44 -15.58 9.34 2.34
CA ASN A 44 -16.53 9.59 1.26
C ASN A 44 -17.76 8.68 1.36
N ILE A 45 -17.60 7.41 1.71
CA ILE A 45 -18.73 6.50 1.94
C ILE A 45 -19.60 6.98 3.10
N PHE A 46 -18.99 7.34 4.23
CA PHE A 46 -19.72 7.84 5.40
C PHE A 46 -20.47 9.14 5.11
N GLU A 47 -19.88 10.07 4.36
CA GLU A 47 -20.54 11.33 3.99
C GLU A 47 -21.72 11.14 3.04
N ASN A 48 -21.70 10.08 2.22
CA ASN A 48 -22.70 9.85 1.18
C ASN A 48 -23.67 8.69 1.49
N VAL A 49 -23.53 8.02 2.63
CA VAL A 49 -24.41 6.91 3.00
C VAL A 49 -25.82 7.43 3.29
N SER A 50 -26.80 6.94 2.54
CA SER A 50 -28.21 7.34 2.69
C SER A 50 -29.08 6.26 3.36
N GLN A 51 -28.59 5.02 3.37
CA GLN A 51 -29.29 3.89 3.99
C GLN A 51 -28.96 3.87 5.49
N PRO A 52 -29.96 4.04 6.39
CA PRO A 52 -29.72 4.05 7.84
C PRO A 52 -29.00 2.79 8.33
N ASP A 53 -29.35 1.63 7.78
CA ASP A 53 -28.78 0.33 8.15
C ASP A 53 -27.29 0.19 7.77
N LEU A 54 -26.76 1.10 6.93
CA LEU A 54 -25.36 1.11 6.51
C LEU A 54 -24.52 2.18 7.22
N VAL A 55 -25.12 3.03 8.05
CA VAL A 55 -24.41 4.10 8.76
C VAL A 55 -23.35 3.52 9.69
N ASP A 56 -23.71 2.53 10.52
CA ASP A 56 -22.79 1.88 11.44
C ASP A 56 -21.64 1.19 10.70
N TYR A 57 -21.94 0.56 9.56
CA TYR A 57 -20.92 -0.01 8.69
C TYR A 57 -19.96 1.06 8.16
N ALA A 58 -20.48 2.21 7.73
CA ALA A 58 -19.65 3.31 7.25
C ALA A 58 -18.77 3.92 8.34
N ILE A 59 -19.31 4.09 9.56
CA ILE A 59 -18.53 4.53 10.74
C ILE A 59 -17.40 3.56 11.02
N TYR A 60 -17.71 2.27 11.15
CA TYR A 60 -16.71 1.23 11.40
C TYR A 60 -15.61 1.23 10.34
N LYS A 61 -15.98 1.40 9.07
CA LYS A 61 -15.02 1.44 7.97
C LYS A 61 -14.06 2.64 8.06
N VAL A 62 -14.56 3.81 8.43
CA VAL A 62 -13.73 5.02 8.65
C VAL A 62 -12.75 4.77 9.78
N GLU A 63 -13.23 4.29 10.93
CA GLU A 63 -12.39 4.04 12.11
C GLU A 63 -11.32 2.98 11.84
N ALA A 64 -11.67 1.89 11.16
CA ALA A 64 -10.72 0.83 10.82
C ALA A 64 -9.63 1.32 9.86
N ALA A 65 -10.00 2.09 8.83
CA ALA A 65 -9.04 2.64 7.87
C ALA A 65 -8.12 3.69 8.52
N GLU A 66 -8.65 4.53 9.40
CA GLU A 66 -7.86 5.49 10.17
C GLU A 66 -6.83 4.78 11.06
N GLN A 67 -7.26 3.78 11.83
CA GLN A 67 -6.37 3.02 12.71
C GLN A 67 -5.24 2.33 11.93
N LYS A 68 -5.57 1.75 10.76
CA LYS A 68 -4.57 1.14 9.87
C LYS A 68 -3.55 2.16 9.37
N TYR A 69 -4.00 3.33 8.90
CA TYR A 69 -3.11 4.39 8.44
C TYR A 69 -2.18 4.90 9.56
N ILE A 70 -2.74 5.19 10.74
CA ILE A 70 -1.98 5.63 11.92
C ILE A 70 -0.94 4.58 12.34
N TYR A 71 -1.32 3.30 12.35
CA TYR A 71 -0.40 2.21 12.65
C TYR A 71 0.78 2.19 11.68
N LEU A 72 0.53 2.24 10.37
CA LEU A 72 1.59 2.22 9.36
C LEU A 72 2.52 3.44 9.47
N LEU A 73 2.00 4.63 9.75
CA LEU A 73 2.81 5.82 10.03
C LEU A 73 3.73 5.63 11.24
N LYS A 74 3.21 5.04 12.33
CA LYS A 74 4.01 4.75 13.54
C LYS A 74 5.12 3.75 13.23
N GLN A 75 4.82 2.70 12.48
CA GLN A 75 5.81 1.71 12.05
C GLN A 75 6.88 2.36 11.18
N TYR A 76 6.50 3.21 10.22
CA TYR A 76 7.46 3.88 9.33
C TYR A 76 8.39 4.79 10.10
N LYS A 77 7.84 5.63 10.98
CA LYS A 77 8.65 6.50 11.85
C LYS A 77 9.60 5.70 12.74
N SER A 78 9.15 4.56 13.27
CA SER A 78 10.00 3.71 14.11
C SER A 78 11.15 3.10 13.32
N ASN A 79 10.88 2.64 12.10
CA ASN A 79 11.90 2.06 11.22
C ASN A 79 12.85 3.12 10.64
N SER A 80 12.41 4.36 10.39
CA SER A 80 13.24 5.45 9.87
C SER A 80 14.15 6.10 10.91
N LEU A 81 13.93 5.87 12.21
CA LEU A 81 14.72 6.45 13.31
C LEU A 81 15.78 5.48 13.87
N ILE A 82 15.92 4.29 13.27
CA ILE A 82 16.92 3.26 13.59
C ILE A 82 17.96 3.25 12.48
#